data_AF-A0A3M6K7M5-F1
#
_entry.id   AF-A0A3M6K7M5-F1
#
_cell.length_a   1.000
_cell.length_b   1.000
_cell.length_c   1.000
_cell.angle_alpha   90.00
_cell.angle_beta   90.00
_cell.angle_gamma   90.00
#
_symmetry.space_group_name_H-M   'P 1'
#
loop_
_entity.id
_entity.type
_entity.pdbx_description
1 polymer ?
#
loop_
_entity_poly.entity_id
_entity_poly.type
_entity_poly.pdbx_seq_one_letter_code
_entity_poly.pdbx_strand_id
1 'polypeptide(L)' 'VHTQLNVAQVGPGLGPGQTVVVEGEPIIKPIPYTNIAYQSIIIGVGYVITFATRPWQVI' A
#
# COMPACT_ATOMS: atom_id res chain seq x y z
N VAL A 1 3.11 1.34 23.36
CA VAL A 1 2.01 1.06 22.41
C VAL A 1 0.77 1.76 22.91
N HIS A 2 0.05 2.46 22.04
CA HIS A 2 -1.18 3.18 22.36
C HIS A 2 -2.29 2.70 21.41
N THR A 3 -3.52 2.66 21.91
CA THR A 3 -4.68 2.71 21.03
C THR A 3 -4.89 4.17 20.64
N GLN A 4 -5.04 4.44 19.35
CA GLN A 4 -5.20 5.79 18.82
C GLN A 4 -6.49 5.87 18.00
N LEU A 5 -7.27 6.92 18.26
CA LEU A 5 -8.41 7.32 17.44
C LEU A 5 -8.04 8.59 16.68
N ASN A 6 -8.16 8.56 15.36
CA ASN A 6 -7.95 9.75 14.55
C ASN A 6 -9.30 10.30 14.09
N VAL A 7 -9.60 11.55 14.46
CA VAL A 7 -10.83 12.23 14.06
C VAL A 7 -10.50 13.20 12.93
N ALA A 8 -11.21 13.10 11.81
CA ALA A 8 -11.02 13.99 10.67
C ALA A 8 -11.13 15.47 11.12
N GLN A 9 -10.19 16.30 10.68
CA GLN A 9 -10.13 17.76 10.95
C GLN A 9 -9.86 18.18 12.42
N VAL A 10 -9.88 17.28 13.39
CA VAL A 10 -9.55 17.56 14.81
C VAL A 10 -8.16 17.04 15.17
N GLY A 11 -7.75 15.91 14.59
CA GLY A 11 -6.45 15.30 14.79
C GLY A 11 -6.48 14.06 15.71
N PRO A 12 -5.32 13.67 16.26
CA PRO A 12 -5.16 12.40 16.95
C PRO A 12 -5.52 12.48 18.43
N GLY A 13 -6.42 11.59 18.87
CA GLY A 13 -6.65 11.29 20.28
C GLY A 13 -5.85 10.04 20.68
N LEU A 14 -4.95 10.19 21.65
CA LEU A 14 -4.14 9.08 22.19
C LEU A 14 -4.80 8.53 23.46
N GLY A 15 -5.12 7.25 23.45
CA GLY A 15 -5.51 6.53 24.66
C GLY A 15 -4.31 6.26 25.59
N PRO A 16 -4.55 5.72 26.81
CA PRO A 16 -3.48 5.36 27.74
C PRO A 16 -2.44 4.44 27.09
N GLY A 17 -1.16 4.73 27.33
CA GLY A 17 -0.05 3.98 26.78
C GLY A 17 0.40 2.84 27.68
N GLN A 18 0.92 1.78 27.06
CA GLN A 18 1.62 0.70 27.76
C GLN A 18 3.00 0.45 27.13
N THR A 19 4.00 0.21 27.98
CA THR A 19 5.32 -0.25 27.53
C THR A 19 5.24 -1.72 27.12
N VAL A 20 5.65 -2.01 25.89
CA VAL A 20 5.78 -3.39 25.37
C VAL A 20 7.25 -3.58 25.01
N VAL A 21 7.89 -4.54 25.67
CA VAL A 21 9.25 -4.97 25.33
C VAL A 21 9.13 -6.03 24.26
N VAL A 22 9.75 -5.80 23.10
CA VAL A 22 9.78 -6.76 21.99
C VAL A 22 11.19 -7.35 21.95
N GLU A 23 11.29 -8.65 22.16
CA GLU A 23 12.55 -9.40 22.13
C GLU A 23 12.54 -10.40 20.96
N GLY A 24 13.72 -10.71 20.42
CA GLY A 24 13.91 -11.70 19.35
C GLY A 24 14.10 -11.11 17.95
N GLU A 25 14.33 -12.00 16.98
CA GLU A 25 14.55 -11.65 15.58
C GLU A 25 13.26 -11.13 14.91
N PRO A 26 13.33 -10.09 14.06
CA PRO A 26 12.16 -9.56 13.37
C PRO A 26 11.50 -10.60 12.45
N ILE A 27 10.20 -10.82 12.63
CA ILE A 27 9.39 -11.59 11.68
C ILE A 27 9.04 -10.67 10.51
N ILE A 28 9.66 -10.91 9.35
CA ILE A 28 9.34 -10.18 8.12
C ILE A 28 8.01 -10.71 7.59
N LYS A 29 6.97 -9.88 7.63
CA LYS A 29 5.72 -10.18 6.94
C LYS A 29 5.97 -10.08 5.43
N PRO A 30 5.75 -11.15 4.64
CA PRO A 30 5.95 -11.09 3.20
C PRO A 30 4.94 -10.12 2.58
N ILE A 31 5.47 -9.15 1.83
CA ILE A 31 4.65 -8.34 0.93
C ILE A 31 4.38 -9.22 -0.31
N PRO A 32 3.13 -9.29 -0.81
CA PRO A 32 2.79 -10.10 -1.97
C PRO A 32 3.27 -9.44 -3.27
N TYR A 33 4.59 -9.29 -3.43
CA TYR A 33 5.23 -8.66 -4.59
C TYR A 33 4.84 -9.32 -5.91
N THR A 34 4.65 -10.64 -5.90
CA THR A 34 4.17 -11.38 -7.08
C THR A 34 2.82 -10.86 -7.56
N ASN A 35 1.87 -10.59 -6.66
CA ASN A 35 0.54 -10.11 -7.03
C ASN A 35 0.61 -8.66 -7.57
N ILE A 36 1.43 -7.82 -6.96
CA ILE A 36 1.66 -6.44 -7.41
C ILE A 36 2.28 -6.44 -8.81
N ALA A 37 3.33 -7.24 -9.01
CA ALA A 37 4.00 -7.38 -10.31
C ALA A 37 3.06 -7.91 -11.39
N TYR A 38 2.23 -8.90 -11.07
CA TYR A 38 1.26 -9.45 -12.03
C TYR A 38 0.25 -8.38 -12.48
N GLN A 39 -0.26 -7.59 -11.53
CA GLN A 39 -1.20 -6.51 -11.84
C GLN A 39 -0.54 -5.38 -12.66
N SER A 40 0.67 -4.97 -12.29
CA SER A 40 1.36 -3.89 -13.00
C SER A 40 1.74 -4.28 -14.43
N ILE A 41 2.12 -5.55 -14.67
CA ILE A 41 2.40 -6.06 -16.02
C ILE A 41 1.16 -5.96 -16.90
N ILE A 42 -0.01 -6.39 -16.41
CA ILE A 42 -1.26 -6.37 -17.20
C ILE A 42 -1.62 -4.93 -17.59
N ILE A 43 -1.52 -3.98 -16.65
CA ILE A 43 -1.78 -2.57 -16.91
C ILE A 43 -0.79 -2.01 -17.93
N GLY A 44 0.51 -2.31 -17.76
CA GLY A 44 1.56 -1.86 -18.68
C GLY A 44 1.37 -2.40 -20.10
N VAL A 45 1.05 -3.70 -20.24
CA VAL A 45 0.76 -4.32 -21.54
C VAL A 45 -0.47 -3.70 -22.18
N GLY A 46 -1.56 -3.53 -21.43
CA GLY A 46 -2.77 -2.89 -21.93
C GLY A 46 -2.52 -1.46 -22.41
N TYR A 47 -1.72 -0.70 -21.66
CA TYR A 47 -1.29 0.65 -22.03
C TYR A 47 -0.50 0.63 -23.35
N VAL A 48 0.55 -0.19 -23.45
CA VAL A 48 1.39 -0.28 -24.65
C VAL A 48 0.58 -0.66 -25.89
N ILE A 49 -0.32 -1.65 -25.78
CA ILE A 49 -1.18 -2.07 -26.90
C ILE A 49 -2.10 -0.93 -27.33
N THR A 50 -2.70 -0.22 -26.38
CA THR A 50 -3.63 0.88 -26.68
C THR A 50 -2.92 2.03 -27.40
N PHE A 51 -1.71 2.41 -26.94
CA PHE A 51 -0.88 3.41 -27.61
C PHE A 51 -0.45 2.98 -29.01
N ALA A 52 -0.06 1.71 -29.19
CA ALA A 52 0.39 1.21 -30.49
C ALA A 52 -0.75 1.06 -31.52
N THR A 53 -1.97 0.77 -31.09
CA THR A 53 -3.09 0.46 -31.99
C THR A 53 -4.10 1.60 -32.16
N ARG A 54 -4.21 2.50 -31.18
CA ARG A 54 -5.17 3.62 -31.18
C ARG A 54 -4.58 4.90 -30.55
N PRO A 55 -3.44 5.42 -31.06
CA PRO A 55 -2.69 6.50 -30.41
C PRO A 55 -3.49 7.80 -30.18
N TRP A 56 -4.54 8.05 -30.95
CA TRP A 56 -5.42 9.23 -30.89
C TRP A 56 -6.68 9.06 -30.01
N GLN A 57 -6.91 7.89 -29.42
CA GLN A 57 -8.03 7.65 -28.48
C GLN A 57 -7.57 7.70 -27.01
N VAL A 58 -6.29 7.99 -26.78
CA VAL A 58 -5.62 7.96 -25.46
C VAL A 58 -5.07 9.33 -25.04
N ILE A 59 -5.33 10.38 -25.83
CA ILE A 59 -5.11 11.80 -25.46
C ILE A 59 -6.47 12.41 -25.11
#